data_AF-A0A4Y7TFX6-F1
#
_entry.id   AF-A0A4Y7TFX6-F1
#
_cell.length_a   1.000
_cell.length_b   1.000
_cell.length_c   1.000
_cell.angle_alpha   90.00
_cell.angle_beta   90.00
_cell.angle_gamma   90.00
#
_symmetry.space_group_name_H-M   'P 1'
#
loop_
_entity.id
_entity.type
_entity.pdbx_description
1 polymer ?
#
loop_
_entity_poly.entity_id
_entity_poly.type
_entity_poly.pdbx_seq_one_letter_code
_entity_poly.pdbx_strand_id
1 'polypeptide(L)'
;WPAPDDMDQPVDYCDRSFIFGSTLARFILHGIGDRDLQTPMERLPLALKVNPGIDGVYQEVLSCTHYLPHFHIIISTIACIFAPLSISATAALLGLSTYKIICVVVGMQAILHIPGQDDEPMTAFHSSFRDFLLDENRSGCYCTLPSHHTYLVHRCLDLLV
;
A
#
# COMPACT_ATOMS: atom_id res chain seq x y z
N TRP A 1 17.07 26.97 0.15
CA TRP A 1 17.43 25.65 -0.39
C TRP A 1 16.52 24.62 0.26
N PRO A 2 15.83 23.77 -0.51
CA PRO A 2 15.65 23.89 -1.96
C PRO A 2 14.68 25.05 -2.29
N ALA A 3 14.30 25.24 -3.55
CA ALA A 3 13.27 26.21 -3.94
C ALA A 3 11.88 25.68 -3.55
N PRO A 4 10.88 26.54 -3.29
CA PRO A 4 9.54 26.11 -2.89
C PRO A 4 8.90 25.12 -3.89
N ASP A 5 9.03 25.38 -5.18
CA ASP A 5 8.48 24.54 -6.25
C ASP A 5 9.11 23.12 -6.29
N ASP A 6 10.36 22.99 -5.83
CA ASP A 6 11.06 21.69 -5.72
C ASP A 6 10.67 20.90 -4.46
N MET A 7 9.95 21.53 -3.52
CA MET A 7 9.45 20.89 -2.29
C MET A 7 8.05 20.31 -2.45
N ASP A 8 7.25 20.86 -3.36
CA ASP A 8 5.87 20.41 -3.55
C ASP A 8 5.82 18.98 -4.09
N GLN A 9 6.73 18.61 -5.00
CA GLN A 9 6.82 17.25 -5.55
C GLN A 9 7.16 16.19 -4.49
N PRO A 10 8.21 16.34 -3.66
CA PRO A 10 8.48 15.40 -2.57
C PRO A 10 7.36 15.35 -1.54
N VAL A 11 6.74 16.47 -1.19
CA VAL A 11 5.68 16.53 -0.16
C VAL A 11 4.42 15.79 -0.63
N ASP A 12 4.05 15.97 -1.90
CA ASP A 12 2.96 15.24 -2.55
C ASP A 12 3.32 13.74 -2.71
N TYR A 13 4.55 13.44 -3.13
CA TYR A 13 5.06 12.07 -3.25
C TYR A 13 5.16 11.34 -1.90
N CYS A 14 5.32 12.08 -0.80
CA CYS A 14 5.41 11.50 0.54
C CYS A 14 4.04 11.23 1.17
N ASP A 15 2.95 11.77 0.62
CA ASP A 15 1.54 11.48 0.96
C ASP A 15 1.29 11.30 2.49
N ARG A 16 1.95 12.14 3.30
CA ARG A 16 1.96 12.15 4.79
C ARG A 16 2.63 10.98 5.52
N SER A 17 3.38 10.11 4.84
CA SER A 17 4.17 9.05 5.48
C SER A 17 5.50 9.58 6.02
N PHE A 18 5.62 9.65 7.36
CA PHE A 18 6.86 10.05 8.04
C PHE A 18 8.02 9.08 7.73
N ILE A 19 7.74 7.79 7.60
CA ILE A 19 8.74 6.75 7.30
C ILE A 19 9.29 6.95 5.88
N PHE A 20 8.42 7.32 4.95
CA PHE A 20 8.81 7.56 3.58
C PHE A 20 9.57 8.89 3.44
N GLY A 21 9.04 9.97 4.01
CA GLY A 21 9.71 11.27 4.01
C GLY A 21 11.10 11.22 4.63
N SER A 22 11.28 10.49 5.73
CA SER A 22 12.59 10.31 6.36
C SER A 22 13.55 9.43 5.56
N THR A 23 13.04 8.39 4.88
CA THR A 23 13.87 7.54 4.01
C THR A 23 14.29 8.26 2.74
N LEU A 24 13.39 9.01 2.13
CA LEU A 24 13.64 9.86 0.97
C LEU A 24 14.64 10.97 1.31
N ALA A 25 14.43 11.66 2.45
CA ALA A 25 15.36 12.68 2.94
C ALA A 25 16.75 12.10 3.23
N ARG A 26 16.83 10.90 3.83
CA ARG A 26 18.10 10.22 4.08
C ARG A 26 18.82 9.89 2.78
N PHE A 27 18.12 9.39 1.76
CA PHE A 27 18.70 9.12 0.44
C PHE A 27 19.20 10.40 -0.24
N ILE A 28 18.39 11.47 -0.24
CA ILE A 28 18.76 12.76 -0.86
C ILE A 28 19.99 13.38 -0.16
N LEU A 29 20.01 13.36 1.17
CA LEU A 29 21.05 14.03 1.96
C LEU A 29 22.34 13.23 2.12
N HIS A 30 22.25 11.89 2.21
CA HIS A 30 23.37 11.04 2.61
C HIS A 30 23.73 9.95 1.58
N GLY A 31 22.92 9.73 0.52
CA GLY A 31 23.18 8.71 -0.49
C GLY A 31 23.09 7.26 0.02
N ILE A 32 23.50 6.30 -0.82
CA ILE A 32 23.59 4.87 -0.45
C ILE A 32 25.06 4.49 -0.25
N GLY A 33 25.55 4.71 0.97
CA GLY A 33 26.89 4.30 1.40
C GLY A 33 28.04 5.24 0.99
N ASP A 34 29.24 4.90 1.42
CA ASP A 34 30.43 5.78 1.46
C ASP A 34 31.09 6.07 0.08
N ARG A 35 30.45 5.65 -1.03
CA ARG A 35 30.97 5.81 -2.40
C ARG A 35 30.09 6.66 -3.31
N ASP A 36 29.03 7.24 -2.77
CA ASP A 36 28.10 8.05 -3.53
C ASP A 36 28.56 9.51 -3.60
N LEU A 37 29.14 9.91 -4.74
CA LEU A 37 29.71 11.24 -4.99
C LEU A 37 28.68 12.29 -5.47
N GLN A 38 27.42 11.89 -5.65
CA GLN A 38 26.39 12.79 -6.18
C GLN A 38 26.07 13.92 -5.19
N THR A 39 25.58 15.04 -5.70
CA THR A 39 25.02 16.10 -4.87
C THR A 39 23.55 15.83 -4.56
N PRO A 40 22.99 16.37 -3.46
CA PRO A 40 21.55 16.27 -3.19
C PRO A 40 20.65 16.72 -4.35
N MET A 41 21.12 17.66 -5.19
CA MET A 41 20.43 18.08 -6.42
C MET A 41 20.31 16.98 -7.47
N GLU A 42 21.39 16.24 -7.68
CA GLU A 42 21.42 15.15 -8.64
C GLU A 42 20.62 13.95 -8.13
N ARG A 43 20.57 13.79 -6.79
CA ARG A 43 19.78 12.75 -6.14
C ARG A 43 18.30 13.05 -6.07
N LEU A 44 17.84 14.30 -6.03
CA LEU A 44 16.41 14.64 -5.95
C LEU A 44 15.56 14.00 -7.08
N PRO A 45 15.90 14.16 -8.38
CA PRO A 45 15.15 13.51 -9.46
C PRO A 45 15.34 11.99 -9.49
N LEU A 46 16.44 11.47 -8.92
CA LEU A 46 16.63 10.05 -8.71
C LEU A 46 15.76 9.54 -7.55
N ALA A 47 15.62 10.27 -6.45
CA ALA A 47 14.79 9.91 -5.31
C ALA A 47 13.30 9.86 -5.70
N LEU A 48 12.90 10.71 -6.64
CA LEU A 48 11.56 10.73 -7.23
C LEU A 48 11.34 9.61 -8.27
N LYS A 49 12.41 9.12 -8.93
CA LYS A 49 12.34 8.02 -9.94
C LYS A 49 12.61 6.64 -9.39
N VAL A 50 13.49 6.57 -8.41
CA VAL A 50 13.86 5.35 -7.73
C VAL A 50 12.76 5.16 -6.70
N ASN A 51 12.13 4.00 -6.74
CA ASN A 51 11.28 3.50 -5.67
C ASN A 51 12.07 2.45 -4.87
N PRO A 52 13.22 2.76 -4.23
CA PRO A 52 14.16 1.72 -3.77
C PRO A 52 13.80 1.15 -2.40
N GLY A 53 12.57 1.30 -1.91
CA GLY A 53 12.31 0.94 -0.52
C GLY A 53 10.87 0.79 -0.09
N ILE A 54 9.87 1.30 -0.83
CA ILE A 54 8.48 1.14 -0.39
C ILE A 54 7.98 -0.29 -0.65
N ASP A 55 8.42 -0.90 -1.75
CA ASP A 55 8.08 -2.30 -2.08
C ASP A 55 8.66 -3.25 -1.02
N GLY A 56 9.86 -2.95 -0.50
CA GLY A 56 10.44 -3.68 0.63
C GLY A 56 9.63 -3.54 1.91
N VAL A 57 9.15 -2.34 2.21
CA VAL A 57 8.24 -2.10 3.36
C VAL A 57 6.91 -2.85 3.17
N TYR A 58 6.34 -2.84 1.96
CA TYR A 58 5.13 -3.61 1.66
C TYR A 58 5.38 -5.10 1.85
N GLN A 59 6.48 -5.63 1.33
CA GLN A 59 6.85 -7.04 1.48
C GLN A 59 7.03 -7.41 2.95
N GLU A 60 7.73 -6.59 3.74
CA GLU A 60 7.95 -6.83 5.16
C GLU A 60 6.63 -6.88 5.93
N VAL A 61 5.77 -5.87 5.76
CA VAL A 61 4.46 -5.80 6.42
C VAL A 61 3.55 -6.97 6.00
N LEU A 62 3.48 -7.28 4.70
CA LEU A 62 2.68 -8.39 4.19
C LEU A 62 3.19 -9.74 4.70
N SER A 63 4.51 -9.90 4.87
CA SER A 63 5.12 -11.13 5.40
C SER A 63 4.69 -11.44 6.84
N CYS A 64 4.33 -10.42 7.63
CA CYS A 64 3.80 -10.63 8.98
C CYS A 64 2.36 -11.17 9.00
N THR A 65 1.64 -11.09 7.88
CA THR A 65 0.22 -11.48 7.80
C THR A 65 -0.07 -12.59 6.80
N HIS A 66 0.89 -12.95 5.94
CA HIS A 66 0.66 -13.85 4.81
C HIS A 66 0.15 -15.26 5.19
N TYR A 67 0.48 -15.71 6.40
CA TYR A 67 0.07 -17.02 6.91
C TYR A 67 -1.37 -17.05 7.45
N LEU A 68 -2.04 -15.90 7.55
CA LEU A 68 -3.39 -15.81 8.08
C LEU A 68 -4.41 -16.34 7.07
N PRO A 69 -5.50 -16.99 7.55
CA PRO A 69 -6.57 -17.43 6.67
C PRO A 69 -7.21 -16.23 5.97
N HIS A 70 -7.58 -16.40 4.70
CA HIS A 70 -8.20 -15.36 3.89
C HIS A 70 -7.30 -14.15 3.57
N PHE A 71 -5.99 -14.21 3.87
CA PHE A 71 -5.07 -13.12 3.57
C PHE A 71 -5.12 -12.70 2.09
N HIS A 72 -4.84 -13.63 1.16
CA HIS A 72 -4.80 -13.33 -0.27
C HIS A 72 -6.11 -12.76 -0.81
N ILE A 73 -7.26 -13.30 -0.38
CA ILE A 73 -8.55 -12.82 -0.87
C ILE A 73 -8.85 -11.40 -0.37
N ILE A 74 -8.42 -11.05 0.86
CA ILE A 74 -8.60 -9.71 1.43
C ILE A 74 -7.68 -8.70 0.73
N ILE A 75 -6.38 -8.98 0.61
CA ILE A 75 -5.45 -8.02 -0.04
C ILE A 75 -5.78 -7.84 -1.53
N SER A 76 -6.18 -8.90 -2.22
CA SER A 76 -6.62 -8.82 -3.62
C SER A 76 -7.89 -7.98 -3.77
N THR A 77 -8.78 -8.04 -2.77
CA THR A 77 -9.99 -7.22 -2.73
C THR A 77 -9.66 -5.74 -2.55
N ILE A 78 -8.74 -5.43 -1.62
CA ILE A 78 -8.23 -4.07 -1.43
C ILE A 78 -7.58 -3.55 -2.72
N ALA A 79 -6.85 -4.40 -3.45
CA ALA A 79 -6.19 -4.03 -4.71
C ALA A 79 -7.17 -3.79 -5.87
N CYS A 80 -8.24 -4.60 -5.98
CA CYS A 80 -9.15 -4.53 -7.13
C CYS A 80 -10.22 -3.44 -7.00
N ILE A 81 -10.63 -3.09 -5.77
CA ILE A 81 -11.75 -2.17 -5.58
C ILE A 81 -11.34 -0.72 -5.88
N PHE A 82 -12.25 0.01 -6.52
CA PHE A 82 -12.03 1.42 -6.88
C PHE A 82 -12.19 2.37 -5.68
N ALA A 83 -13.23 2.19 -4.87
CA ALA A 83 -13.53 3.03 -3.71
C ALA A 83 -13.22 2.27 -2.40
N PRO A 84 -12.46 2.85 -1.46
CA PRO A 84 -12.17 2.22 -0.17
C PRO A 84 -13.43 1.69 0.52
N LEU A 85 -13.42 0.40 0.91
CA LEU A 85 -14.52 -0.21 1.66
C LEU A 85 -14.28 -0.13 3.16
N SER A 86 -15.36 -0.17 3.93
CA SER A 86 -15.28 -0.38 5.36
C SER A 86 -14.97 -1.85 5.70
N ILE A 87 -14.64 -2.13 6.97
CA ILE A 87 -14.48 -3.50 7.47
C ILE A 87 -15.79 -4.27 7.30
N SER A 88 -16.92 -3.66 7.65
CA SER A 88 -18.25 -4.24 7.53
C SER A 88 -18.64 -4.53 6.08
N ALA A 89 -18.39 -3.59 5.15
CA ALA A 89 -18.67 -3.76 3.73
C ALA A 89 -17.79 -4.84 3.10
N THR A 90 -16.51 -4.90 3.49
CA THR A 90 -15.58 -5.96 3.01
C THR A 90 -16.00 -7.33 3.52
N ALA A 91 -16.41 -7.42 4.79
CA ALA A 91 -16.92 -8.65 5.38
C ALA A 91 -18.16 -9.15 4.65
N ALA A 92 -19.12 -8.25 4.37
CA ALA A 92 -20.33 -8.57 3.61
C ALA A 92 -19.99 -9.04 2.19
N LEU A 93 -19.13 -8.30 1.48
CA LEU A 93 -18.70 -8.64 0.11
C LEU A 93 -18.05 -10.02 0.05
N LEU A 94 -17.15 -10.34 0.98
CA LEU A 94 -16.42 -11.61 0.98
C LEU A 94 -17.17 -12.75 1.68
N GLY A 95 -18.28 -12.46 2.37
CA GLY A 95 -19.03 -13.46 3.15
C GLY A 95 -18.21 -13.97 4.33
N LEU A 96 -17.42 -13.08 4.93
CA LEU A 96 -16.57 -13.34 6.09
C LEU A 96 -17.14 -12.60 7.30
N SER A 97 -16.72 -12.98 8.50
CA SER A 97 -16.98 -12.16 9.68
C SER A 97 -16.02 -10.96 9.72
N THR A 98 -16.46 -9.84 10.30
CA THR A 98 -15.61 -8.65 10.50
C THR A 98 -14.33 -9.01 11.26
N TYR A 99 -14.42 -9.89 12.25
CA TYR A 99 -13.27 -10.45 12.98
C TYR A 99 -12.20 -11.02 12.05
N LYS A 100 -12.57 -11.80 11.02
CA LYS A 100 -11.61 -12.36 10.07
C LYS A 100 -10.91 -11.29 9.23
N ILE A 101 -11.64 -10.23 8.86
CA ILE A 101 -11.05 -9.08 8.16
C ILE A 101 -10.04 -8.39 9.08
N ILE A 102 -10.47 -8.05 10.31
CA ILE A 102 -9.66 -7.37 11.33
C ILE A 102 -8.35 -8.12 11.61
N CYS A 103 -8.40 -9.45 11.78
CA CYS A 103 -7.20 -10.25 12.02
C CYS A 103 -6.11 -10.03 10.96
N VAL A 104 -6.49 -9.86 9.70
CA VAL A 104 -5.56 -9.62 8.60
C VAL A 104 -5.14 -8.16 8.56
N VAL A 105 -6.11 -7.23 8.53
CA VAL A 105 -5.80 -5.82 8.28
C VAL A 105 -5.03 -5.19 9.44
N VAL A 106 -5.23 -5.63 10.69
CA VAL A 106 -4.50 -5.11 11.87
C VAL A 106 -2.98 -5.32 11.74
N GLY A 107 -2.54 -6.42 11.15
CA GLY A 107 -1.11 -6.65 10.90
C GLY A 107 -0.55 -5.76 9.77
N MET A 108 -1.41 -5.05 9.04
CA MET A 108 -1.08 -4.15 7.94
C MET A 108 -1.23 -2.66 8.33
N GLN A 109 -1.37 -2.33 9.61
CA GLN A 109 -1.55 -0.95 10.12
C GLN A 109 -0.42 0.01 9.74
N ALA A 110 0.76 -0.49 9.35
CA ALA A 110 1.85 0.35 8.87
C ALA A 110 1.61 0.92 7.46
N ILE A 111 0.69 0.32 6.69
CA ILE A 111 0.43 0.65 5.27
C ILE A 111 -1.05 0.93 4.99
N LEU A 112 -1.94 0.52 5.90
CA LEU A 112 -3.37 0.80 5.88
C LEU A 112 -3.77 1.65 7.10
N HIS A 113 -4.54 2.70 6.85
CA HIS A 113 -5.36 3.34 7.86
C HIS A 113 -6.56 2.46 8.19
N ILE A 114 -6.67 2.06 9.45
CA ILE A 114 -7.79 1.27 9.97
C ILE A 114 -8.58 2.18 10.91
N PRO A 115 -9.84 2.52 10.58
CA PRO A 115 -10.65 3.37 11.43
C PRO A 115 -11.05 2.64 12.73
N GLY A 116 -11.46 3.42 13.72
CA GLY A 116 -11.94 2.89 15.00
C GLY A 116 -13.37 2.33 14.94
N GLN A 117 -14.11 2.64 13.86
CA GLN A 117 -15.47 2.15 13.62
C GLN A 117 -15.49 1.23 12.39
N ASP A 118 -16.18 0.09 12.48
CA ASP A 118 -16.21 -0.93 11.42
C ASP A 118 -16.88 -0.46 10.13
N ASP A 119 -17.69 0.60 10.18
CA ASP A 119 -18.43 1.17 9.05
C ASP A 119 -17.69 2.32 8.35
N GLU A 120 -16.55 2.75 8.90
CA GLU A 120 -15.68 3.71 8.24
C GLU A 120 -14.73 3.00 7.25
N PRO A 121 -14.36 3.67 6.13
CA PRO A 121 -13.52 3.06 5.11
C PRO A 121 -12.08 2.84 5.60
N MET A 122 -11.52 1.67 5.33
CA MET A 122 -10.08 1.42 5.46
C MET A 122 -9.36 1.89 4.21
N THR A 123 -8.34 2.74 4.37
CA THR A 123 -7.65 3.39 3.24
C THR A 123 -6.16 3.08 3.27
N ALA A 124 -5.56 2.75 2.14
CA ALA A 124 -4.11 2.68 2.05
C ALA A 124 -3.50 4.07 2.28
N PHE A 125 -2.36 4.15 2.97
CA PHE A 125 -1.66 5.43 3.16
C PHE A 125 -1.05 5.98 1.88
N HIS A 126 -0.84 5.13 0.88
CA HIS A 126 -0.24 5.52 -0.38
C HIS A 126 -0.87 4.75 -1.54
N SER A 127 -1.16 5.46 -2.64
CA SER A 127 -1.77 4.89 -3.85
C SER A 127 -0.92 3.76 -4.46
N SER A 128 0.41 3.87 -4.39
CA SER A 128 1.34 2.85 -4.93
C SER A 128 1.27 1.49 -4.23
N PHE A 129 0.60 1.38 -3.07
CA PHE A 129 0.34 0.07 -2.47
C PHE A 129 -0.59 -0.77 -3.34
N ARG A 130 -1.61 -0.13 -3.95
CA ARG A 130 -2.48 -0.79 -4.92
C ARG A 130 -1.69 -1.20 -6.16
N ASP A 131 -0.89 -0.29 -6.70
CA ASP A 131 -0.05 -0.57 -7.87
C ASP A 131 0.94 -1.70 -7.62
N PHE A 132 1.48 -1.78 -6.39
CA PHE A 132 2.34 -2.88 -5.96
C PHE A 132 1.60 -4.22 -6.04
N LEU A 133 0.39 -4.32 -5.47
CA LEU A 133 -0.41 -5.56 -5.46
C LEU A 133 -0.91 -5.99 -6.85
N LEU A 134 -0.90 -5.10 -7.84
CA LEU A 134 -1.34 -5.38 -9.21
C LEU A 134 -0.16 -5.70 -10.16
N ASP A 135 1.08 -5.47 -9.75
CA ASP A 135 2.28 -5.74 -10.54
C ASP A 135 3.01 -6.98 -10.02
N GLU A 136 2.99 -8.05 -10.82
CA GLU A 136 3.62 -9.34 -10.49
C GLU A 136 5.14 -9.22 -10.28
N ASN A 137 5.81 -8.33 -11.01
CA ASN A 137 7.25 -8.15 -10.89
C ASN A 137 7.64 -7.51 -9.56
N ARG A 138 6.73 -6.71 -8.98
CA ARG A 138 6.95 -6.01 -7.71
C ARG A 138 6.50 -6.82 -6.50
N SER A 139 5.31 -7.42 -6.58
CA SER A 139 4.67 -8.10 -5.46
C SER A 139 4.92 -9.60 -5.38
N GLY A 140 5.35 -10.24 -6.47
CA GLY A 140 5.64 -11.67 -6.51
C GLY A 140 4.45 -12.50 -6.06
N CYS A 141 4.59 -13.24 -4.96
CA CYS A 141 3.52 -14.08 -4.43
C CYS A 141 2.32 -13.30 -3.87
N TYR A 142 2.46 -11.99 -3.63
CA TYR A 142 1.36 -11.14 -3.17
C TYR A 142 0.54 -10.53 -4.32
N CYS A 143 0.92 -10.82 -5.57
CA CYS A 143 0.22 -10.30 -6.74
C CYS A 143 -1.23 -10.76 -6.80
N THR A 144 -2.11 -9.82 -7.12
CA THR A 144 -3.53 -10.07 -7.32
C THR A 144 -3.77 -10.70 -8.68
N LEU A 145 -4.35 -11.90 -8.68
CA LEU A 145 -4.67 -12.59 -9.93
C LEU A 145 -5.80 -11.87 -10.69
N PRO A 146 -5.74 -11.79 -12.03
CA PRO A 146 -6.82 -11.20 -12.84
C PRO A 146 -8.19 -11.84 -12.62
N SER A 147 -8.22 -13.13 -12.25
CA SER A 147 -9.46 -13.86 -11.93
C SER A 147 -10.19 -13.30 -10.70
N HIS A 148 -9.51 -12.55 -9.83
CA HIS A 148 -10.11 -11.94 -8.65
C HIS A 148 -11.17 -10.89 -9.02
N HIS A 149 -11.01 -10.19 -10.16
CA HIS A 149 -12.05 -9.29 -10.67
C HIS A 149 -13.36 -10.03 -10.95
N THR A 150 -13.29 -11.19 -11.61
CA THR A 150 -14.47 -12.03 -11.87
C THR A 150 -15.10 -12.50 -10.57
N TYR A 151 -14.29 -12.91 -9.59
CA TYR A 151 -14.78 -13.28 -8.26
C TYR A 151 -15.55 -12.12 -7.61
N LEU A 152 -14.99 -10.91 -7.58
CA LEU A 152 -15.65 -9.75 -6.98
C LEU A 152 -16.96 -9.38 -7.69
N VAL A 153 -17.01 -9.48 -9.02
CA VAL A 153 -18.25 -9.22 -9.76
C VAL A 153 -19.36 -10.18 -9.33
N HIS A 154 -19.06 -11.48 -9.19
CA HIS A 154 -20.04 -12.44 -8.68
C HIS A 154 -20.51 -12.11 -7.26
N ARG A 155 -19.57 -11.78 -6.36
CA ARG A 155 -19.89 -11.38 -4.98
C ARG A 155 -20.77 -10.14 -4.91
N CYS A 156 -20.51 -9.14 -5.77
CA CYS A 156 -21.35 -7.96 -5.86
C CYS A 156 -22.76 -8.29 -6.34
N LEU A 157 -22.90 -9.16 -7.35
CA LEU A 157 -24.21 -9.59 -7.86
C LEU A 157 -25.01 -10.33 -6.78
N ASP A 158 -24.37 -11.20 -6.00
CA ASP A 158 -25.02 -11.94 -4.90
C ASP A 158 -25.57 -11.01 -3.81
N LEU A 159 -25.05 -9.78 -3.66
CA LEU A 159 -25.53 -8.79 -2.69
C LEU A 159 -26.66 -7.90 -3.22
N LEU A 160 -26.86 -7.86 -4.54
CA LEU A 160 -27.91 -7.07 -5.18
C LEU A 160 -29.25 -7.82 -5.27
N VAL A 161 -29.23 -9.14 -5.08
CA VAL A 161 -30.39 -10.04 -5.14
C VAL A 161 -30.93 -10.30 -3.73
#